data_AF-A0AAD7XK32-F1
#
_entry.id   AF-A0AAD7XK32-F1
#
_cell.length_a   1.000
_cell.length_b   1.000
_cell.length_c   1.000
_cell.angle_alpha   90.00
_cell.angle_beta   90.00
_cell.angle_gamma   90.00
#
_symmetry.space_group_name_H-M   'P 1'
#
loop_
_entity.id
_entity.type
_entity.pdbx_description
1 polymer ?
#
loop_
_entity_poly.entity_id
_entity_poly.type
_entity_poly.pdbx_seq_one_letter_code
_entity_poly.pdbx_strand_id
1 'polypeptide(L)'
;MHAKSFDRDHDVSWPLHPAPTFVAEADRALGGGSDAREAHLAMLAIEPDRCALEFSERPVKISFIGTATHRVRLALASALSSDDGGDIISRVWQPSSTVLRDDSELLNLTRAMGCNRESGDMATTVMACSQFVLAPRGHSLHSSRLLEAIASGAVPIVVSDGWVLPFEYEDIDWDSIVLRVSEAAVANVTRIARQAATSSFWNDNATRGDGRQLVVPVISLRTILEDLGHVDIPYLKTDMQGADFEAIRAIVEEDSAGVGLFRRIPNLLTEVWMHNEQSYTGFKNDLCRDWLPMMDSIGYRLVYLRMIESEIMRRRSQEQLDQWSREWGYNPHVQCAHDISNPKHIPRPGLFEADAHWIRNDTFEAILNGEKPPRPPLDSDHDWPLFY
;
A
#
# COMPACT_ATOMS: atom_id res chain seq x y z
N MET A 1 35.13 13.49 -30.84
CA MET A 1 34.80 12.43 -31.82
C MET A 1 34.58 11.15 -31.02
N HIS A 2 33.43 10.51 -30.93
CA HIS A 2 32.11 10.62 -31.57
C HIS A 2 31.05 10.36 -30.47
N ALA A 3 30.09 11.27 -30.32
CA ALA A 3 28.81 10.96 -29.69
C ALA A 3 27.92 10.32 -30.77
N LYS A 4 27.36 9.14 -30.51
CA LYS A 4 26.30 8.58 -31.34
C LYS A 4 24.99 9.24 -30.92
N SER A 5 24.45 10.07 -31.80
CA SER A 5 23.07 10.53 -31.77
C SER A 5 22.14 9.32 -31.91
N PHE A 6 21.23 9.13 -30.95
CA PHE A 6 20.07 8.29 -31.17
C PHE A 6 18.98 9.16 -31.78
N ASP A 7 18.59 8.79 -33.00
CA ASP A 7 17.57 9.42 -33.82
C ASP A 7 16.20 9.22 -33.16
N ARG A 8 15.47 10.31 -32.95
CA ARG A 8 14.08 10.33 -32.49
C ARG A 8 13.18 10.35 -33.73
N ASP A 9 12.96 9.21 -34.37
CA ASP A 9 11.95 9.10 -35.44
C ASP A 9 11.49 7.64 -35.58
N HIS A 10 10.75 7.14 -34.60
CA HIS A 10 9.87 5.99 -34.79
C HIS A 10 8.49 6.32 -34.21
N ASP A 11 7.65 6.83 -35.10
CA ASP A 11 6.22 7.05 -34.93
C ASP A 11 5.52 5.69 -34.83
N VAL A 12 5.41 5.16 -33.60
CA VAL A 12 4.63 3.95 -33.31
C VAL A 12 3.22 4.40 -32.92
N SER A 13 2.36 4.54 -33.91
CA SER A 13 0.93 4.81 -33.70
C SER A 13 0.26 3.58 -33.10
N TRP A 14 -0.06 3.62 -31.81
CA TRP A 14 -0.95 2.64 -31.18
C TRP A 14 -2.39 2.93 -31.59
N PRO A 15 -3.16 1.97 -32.14
CA PRO A 15 -4.57 2.18 -32.41
C PRO A 15 -5.33 2.37 -31.10
N LEU A 16 -5.93 3.55 -30.91
CA LEU A 16 -6.87 3.83 -29.84
C LEU A 16 -8.08 2.91 -30.00
N HIS A 17 -8.14 1.85 -29.21
CA HIS A 17 -9.37 1.07 -29.06
C HIS A 17 -10.37 1.88 -28.20
N PRO A 18 -11.65 1.94 -28.59
CA PRO A 18 -12.68 2.58 -27.76
C PRO A 18 -12.79 1.85 -26.42
N ALA A 19 -12.92 2.62 -25.34
CA ALA A 19 -13.12 2.11 -23.99
C ALA A 19 -14.29 1.11 -23.96
N PRO A 20 -14.13 -0.08 -23.38
CA PRO A 20 -15.19 -1.07 -23.35
C PRO A 20 -16.30 -0.62 -22.39
N THR A 21 -17.54 -0.59 -22.88
CA THR A 21 -18.75 -0.30 -22.10
C THR A 21 -19.08 -1.48 -21.18
N PHE A 22 -18.59 -1.48 -19.94
CA PHE A 22 -18.69 -2.62 -19.01
C PHE A 22 -19.79 -2.54 -17.93
N VAL A 23 -20.69 -1.56 -17.96
CA VAL A 23 -21.58 -1.30 -16.81
C VAL A 23 -22.92 -2.06 -16.86
N ALA A 24 -23.34 -2.63 -18.00
CA ALA A 24 -24.73 -3.11 -18.14
C ALA A 24 -24.96 -4.63 -17.93
N GLU A 25 -23.92 -5.46 -17.86
CA GLU A 25 -24.07 -6.94 -17.84
C GLU A 25 -23.73 -7.61 -16.49
N ALA A 26 -23.06 -6.93 -15.56
CA ALA A 26 -22.67 -7.50 -14.26
C ALA A 26 -23.83 -7.61 -13.25
N ASP A 27 -24.86 -6.76 -13.35
CA ASP A 27 -25.95 -6.67 -12.37
C ASP A 27 -26.90 -7.87 -12.36
N ARG A 28 -26.80 -8.79 -13.33
CA ARG A 28 -27.74 -9.92 -13.47
C ARG A 28 -27.24 -11.25 -12.90
N ALA A 29 -25.99 -11.36 -12.45
CA ALA A 29 -25.36 -12.65 -12.15
C ALA A 29 -25.07 -12.97 -10.66
N LEU A 30 -25.15 -12.00 -9.73
CA LEU A 30 -24.63 -12.19 -8.36
C LEU A 30 -25.74 -12.31 -7.30
N GLY A 31 -26.23 -13.53 -7.12
CA GLY A 31 -26.94 -13.94 -5.89
C GLY A 31 -25.96 -14.55 -4.89
N GLY A 32 -25.34 -13.74 -4.03
CA GLY A 32 -24.39 -14.17 -3.00
C GLY A 32 -24.35 -13.21 -1.81
N GLY A 33 -24.15 -13.76 -0.61
CA GLY A 33 -24.41 -13.12 0.71
C GLY A 33 -23.67 -11.81 1.03
N SER A 34 -24.23 -11.07 1.98
CA SER A 34 -23.89 -9.69 2.38
C SER A 34 -22.41 -9.43 2.68
N ASP A 35 -21.68 -10.43 3.18
CA ASP A 35 -20.35 -10.22 3.74
C ASP A 35 -19.25 -10.23 2.68
N ALA A 36 -19.43 -11.00 1.59
CA ALA A 36 -18.55 -10.95 0.42
C ALA A 36 -18.76 -9.66 -0.38
N ARG A 37 -19.98 -9.10 -0.34
CA ARG A 37 -20.32 -7.84 -1.00
C ARG A 37 -19.69 -6.64 -0.29
N GLU A 38 -19.64 -6.64 1.05
CA GLU A 38 -18.94 -5.62 1.85
C GLU A 38 -17.42 -5.65 1.62
N ALA A 39 -16.82 -6.85 1.56
CA ALA A 39 -15.41 -7.04 1.24
C ALA A 39 -15.05 -6.63 -0.21
N HIS A 40 -15.93 -6.96 -1.17
CA HIS A 40 -15.81 -6.50 -2.55
C HIS A 40 -15.97 -4.98 -2.65
N LEU A 41 -16.86 -4.37 -1.86
CA LEU A 41 -17.03 -2.91 -1.76
C LEU A 41 -15.86 -2.20 -1.04
N ALA A 42 -15.13 -2.90 -0.16
CA ALA A 42 -13.94 -2.38 0.50
C ALA A 42 -12.73 -2.37 -0.44
N MET A 43 -12.62 -3.33 -1.37
CA MET A 43 -11.55 -3.34 -2.38
C MET A 43 -11.93 -2.59 -3.67
N LEU A 44 -13.22 -2.56 -4.03
CA LEU A 44 -13.82 -1.59 -4.95
C LEU A 44 -14.08 -0.23 -4.28
N ALA A 45 -13.52 0.06 -3.09
CA ALA A 45 -13.67 1.39 -2.48
C ALA A 45 -12.95 2.50 -3.27
N ILE A 46 -12.28 2.14 -4.37
CA ILE A 46 -11.91 3.06 -5.45
C ILE A 46 -12.70 2.67 -6.71
N GLU A 47 -14.01 2.56 -6.60
CA GLU A 47 -14.85 2.85 -7.75
C GLU A 47 -14.42 4.24 -8.26
N PRO A 48 -14.18 4.43 -9.57
CA PRO A 48 -13.82 5.73 -10.12
C PRO A 48 -14.80 6.83 -9.67
N ASP A 49 -16.06 6.45 -9.44
CA ASP A 49 -17.14 7.33 -9.02
C ASP A 49 -17.13 7.65 -7.51
N ARG A 50 -16.40 6.91 -6.66
CA ARG A 50 -16.20 7.26 -5.23
C ARG A 50 -15.05 8.23 -4.98
N CYS A 51 -14.31 8.60 -6.03
CA CYS A 51 -13.60 9.88 -6.07
C CYS A 51 -14.55 11.11 -6.10
N ALA A 52 -15.86 10.91 -6.01
CA ALA A 52 -17.07 11.77 -5.95
C ALA A 52 -17.02 13.26 -5.51
N LEU A 53 -15.94 13.78 -4.92
CA LEU A 53 -15.77 15.24 -4.80
C LEU A 53 -14.87 15.66 -5.95
N GLU A 54 -15.41 16.50 -6.83
CA GLU A 54 -14.59 17.27 -7.74
C GLU A 54 -13.48 17.94 -6.92
N PHE A 55 -12.26 17.99 -7.44
CA PHE A 55 -11.14 18.52 -6.67
C PHE A 55 -11.41 19.88 -6.07
N SER A 56 -12.13 20.75 -6.79
CA SER A 56 -12.59 22.07 -6.33
C SER A 56 -13.50 22.02 -5.10
N GLU A 57 -14.20 20.92 -4.87
CA GLU A 57 -15.17 20.70 -3.79
C GLU A 57 -14.54 20.08 -2.54
N ARG A 58 -13.30 19.61 -2.62
CA ARG A 58 -12.56 19.07 -1.48
C ARG A 58 -12.31 20.17 -0.44
N PRO A 59 -12.76 20.01 0.81
CA PRO A 59 -12.79 21.12 1.75
C PRO A 59 -11.44 21.36 2.44
N VAL A 60 -10.54 20.38 2.46
CA VAL A 60 -9.18 20.57 2.95
C VAL A 60 -8.30 21.01 1.79
N LYS A 61 -7.68 22.18 1.89
CA LYS A 61 -6.78 22.69 0.86
C LYS A 61 -5.44 21.98 0.89
N ILE A 62 -4.84 21.86 2.08
CA ILE A 62 -3.52 21.27 2.24
C ILE A 62 -3.53 20.39 3.49
N SER A 63 -2.97 19.19 3.39
CA SER A 63 -2.78 18.35 4.57
C SER A 63 -1.42 17.68 4.70
N PHE A 64 -1.05 17.40 5.95
CA PHE A 64 0.04 16.51 6.32
C PHE A 64 -0.24 15.85 7.67
N ILE A 65 -0.28 14.52 7.71
CA ILE A 65 -0.31 13.76 8.97
C ILE A 65 0.89 12.82 8.95
N GLY A 66 1.76 12.86 9.97
CA GLY A 66 2.95 12.02 9.96
C GLY A 66 3.79 12.05 11.22
N THR A 67 4.92 11.35 11.17
CA THR A 67 5.91 11.30 12.26
C THR A 67 7.08 12.24 11.97
N ALA A 68 7.69 12.78 13.03
CA ALA A 68 8.82 13.72 13.02
C ALA A 68 10.16 13.05 12.65
N THR A 69 10.20 12.33 11.52
CA THR A 69 11.37 11.57 11.06
C THR A 69 12.42 12.41 10.33
N HIS A 70 12.12 13.69 10.06
CA HIS A 70 13.06 14.62 9.44
C HIS A 70 12.76 16.06 9.87
N ARG A 71 13.79 16.92 9.92
CA ARG A 71 13.66 18.34 10.29
C ARG A 71 12.67 19.11 9.42
N VAL A 72 12.52 18.71 8.15
CA VAL A 72 11.58 19.33 7.21
C VAL A 72 10.13 19.13 7.64
N ARG A 73 9.80 17.99 8.27
CA ARG A 73 8.45 17.67 8.77
C ARG A 73 8.11 18.54 9.97
N LEU A 74 9.08 18.80 10.83
CA LEU A 74 8.94 19.73 11.95
C LEU A 74 8.76 21.18 11.43
N ALA A 75 9.56 21.59 10.45
CA ALA A 75 9.42 22.90 9.82
C ALA A 75 8.06 23.08 9.14
N LEU A 76 7.53 22.04 8.48
CA LEU A 76 6.18 22.04 7.90
C LEU A 76 5.10 22.15 8.98
N ALA A 77 5.23 21.42 10.09
CA ALA A 77 4.31 21.54 11.22
C ALA A 77 4.24 22.98 11.71
N SER A 78 5.39 23.66 11.85
CA SER A 78 5.45 25.06 12.23
C SER A 78 4.88 26.00 11.16
N ALA A 79 5.23 25.80 9.88
CA ALA A 79 4.78 26.65 8.78
C ALA A 79 3.26 26.58 8.54
N LEU A 80 2.63 25.44 8.86
CA LEU A 80 1.20 25.20 8.68
C LEU A 80 0.37 25.48 9.95
N SER A 81 1.02 25.92 11.04
CA SER A 81 0.39 26.08 12.36
C SER A 81 -0.23 27.46 12.63
N SER A 82 -0.40 28.30 11.62
CA SER A 82 -0.89 29.67 11.80
C SER A 82 -1.94 30.07 10.75
N ASP A 83 -3.16 30.33 11.22
CA ASP A 83 -4.14 31.32 10.70
C ASP A 83 -4.56 31.29 9.22
N ASP A 84 -4.27 30.24 8.48
CA ASP A 84 -4.60 30.12 7.06
C ASP A 84 -6.05 29.67 6.81
N GLY A 85 -7.04 30.37 7.38
CA GLY A 85 -8.45 30.26 6.94
C GLY A 85 -9.18 28.95 7.27
N GLY A 86 -8.59 28.07 8.09
CA GLY A 86 -9.25 26.87 8.61
C GLY A 86 -9.37 25.69 7.64
N ASP A 87 -8.73 25.75 6.46
CA ASP A 87 -8.76 24.69 5.43
C ASP A 87 -7.43 23.89 5.35
N ILE A 88 -6.57 23.99 6.36
CA ILE A 88 -5.29 23.28 6.45
C ILE A 88 -5.28 22.32 7.63
N ILE A 89 -4.84 21.08 7.41
CA ILE A 89 -4.68 20.06 8.46
C ILE A 89 -3.23 19.61 8.54
N SER A 90 -2.53 19.95 9.62
CA SER A 90 -1.16 19.48 9.87
C SER A 90 -1.04 18.86 11.26
N ARG A 91 -0.57 17.62 11.33
CA ARG A 91 -0.28 16.89 12.57
C ARG A 91 1.03 16.12 12.43
N VAL A 92 2.00 16.45 13.28
CA VAL A 92 3.31 15.79 13.30
C VAL A 92 3.59 15.24 14.70
N TRP A 93 3.77 13.93 14.77
CA TRP A 93 3.95 13.19 16.03
C TRP A 93 5.43 12.87 16.28
N GLN A 94 5.83 12.87 17.54
CA GLN A 94 7.15 12.39 17.94
C GLN A 94 7.15 10.85 17.96
N PRO A 95 8.16 10.17 17.38
CA PRO A 95 8.21 8.70 17.34
C PRO A 95 8.18 8.02 18.71
N SER A 96 8.55 8.73 19.78
CA SER A 96 8.62 8.19 21.15
C SER A 96 7.33 8.30 21.95
N SER A 97 6.22 8.82 21.38
CA SER A 97 4.97 8.93 22.13
C SER A 97 4.25 7.58 22.16
N THR A 98 4.20 6.93 23.33
CA THR A 98 3.36 5.76 23.62
C THR A 98 1.87 6.09 23.75
N VAL A 99 1.47 7.29 23.37
CA VAL A 99 0.08 7.75 23.43
C VAL A 99 -0.65 7.15 22.24
N LEU A 100 -1.67 6.34 22.52
CA LEU A 100 -2.62 5.88 21.50
C LEU A 100 -3.16 7.08 20.73
N ARG A 101 -3.16 7.00 19.40
CA ARG A 101 -3.69 8.07 18.54
C ARG A 101 -5.18 8.23 18.82
N ASP A 102 -5.58 9.36 19.38
CA ASP A 102 -6.99 9.76 19.44
C ASP A 102 -7.30 10.56 18.17
N ASP A 103 -7.84 9.87 17.18
CA ASP A 103 -8.18 10.48 15.91
C ASP A 103 -9.60 11.09 15.89
N SER A 104 -10.33 11.04 17.01
CA SER A 104 -11.70 11.57 17.12
C SER A 104 -11.77 13.07 16.79
N GLU A 105 -10.75 13.83 17.16
CA GLU A 105 -10.63 15.26 16.85
C GLU A 105 -10.55 15.48 15.33
N LEU A 106 -9.70 14.71 14.64
CA LEU A 106 -9.51 14.82 13.20
C LEU A 106 -10.78 14.39 12.45
N LEU A 107 -11.47 13.35 12.91
CA LEU A 107 -12.72 12.88 12.31
C LEU A 107 -13.84 13.91 12.46
N ASN A 108 -13.96 14.52 13.63
CA ASN A 108 -14.93 15.59 13.85
C ASN A 108 -14.59 16.83 13.01
N LEU A 109 -13.31 17.13 12.87
CA LEU A 109 -12.84 18.25 12.04
C LEU A 109 -13.16 18.04 10.55
N THR A 110 -12.85 16.87 9.97
CA THR A 110 -13.15 16.58 8.56
C THR A 110 -14.65 16.59 8.28
N ARG A 111 -15.46 16.05 9.19
CA ARG A 111 -16.94 16.12 9.10
C ARG A 111 -17.46 17.55 9.19
N ALA A 112 -16.92 18.37 10.10
CA ALA A 112 -17.30 19.78 10.22
C ALA A 112 -16.94 20.59 8.96
N MET A 113 -15.89 20.19 8.25
CA MET A 113 -15.50 20.73 6.95
C MET A 113 -16.36 20.21 5.79
N GLY A 114 -17.31 19.30 6.03
CA GLY A 114 -18.21 18.75 5.01
C GLY A 114 -17.66 17.53 4.27
N CYS A 115 -16.59 16.91 4.76
CA CYS A 115 -16.09 15.66 4.21
C CYS A 115 -16.61 14.46 5.01
N ASN A 116 -17.44 13.65 4.36
CA ASN A 116 -18.01 12.42 4.95
C ASN A 116 -17.25 11.16 4.50
N ARG A 117 -15.99 11.28 4.07
CA ARG A 117 -15.16 10.13 3.73
C ARG A 117 -14.64 9.48 5.01
N GLU A 118 -14.65 8.16 5.03
CA GLU A 118 -14.12 7.37 6.14
C GLU A 118 -13.30 6.22 5.55
N SER A 119 -12.17 5.95 6.17
CA SER A 119 -11.28 4.82 5.85
C SER A 119 -10.70 4.26 7.16
N GLY A 120 -10.10 3.07 7.10
CA GLY A 120 -9.52 2.41 8.27
C GLY A 120 -8.39 3.20 8.95
N ASP A 121 -7.80 4.17 8.25
CA ASP A 121 -6.74 5.06 8.75
C ASP A 121 -7.10 6.54 8.57
N MET A 122 -6.87 7.34 9.60
CA MET A 122 -7.27 8.74 9.59
C MET A 122 -6.39 9.65 8.75
N ALA A 123 -5.12 9.28 8.51
CA ALA A 123 -4.32 9.99 7.52
C ALA A 123 -4.92 9.83 6.12
N THR A 124 -5.34 8.61 5.77
CA THR A 124 -6.01 8.30 4.49
C THR A 124 -7.33 9.06 4.34
N THR A 125 -8.15 9.10 5.38
CA THR A 125 -9.39 9.90 5.40
C THR A 125 -9.10 11.38 5.11
N VAL A 126 -8.13 11.98 5.80
CA VAL A 126 -7.76 13.39 5.59
C VAL A 126 -7.22 13.64 4.18
N MET A 127 -6.38 12.74 3.66
CA MET A 127 -5.86 12.84 2.28
C MET A 127 -6.99 12.79 1.24
N ALA A 128 -7.98 11.92 1.44
CA ALA A 128 -9.15 11.82 0.56
C ALA A 128 -10.05 13.07 0.60
N CYS A 129 -10.01 13.85 1.69
CA CYS A 129 -10.68 15.14 1.82
C CYS A 129 -9.83 16.33 1.32
N SER A 130 -8.58 16.08 0.92
CA SER A 130 -7.59 17.12 0.61
C SER A 130 -7.43 17.35 -0.89
N GLN A 131 -7.27 18.62 -1.28
CA GLN A 131 -6.79 18.99 -2.61
C GLN A 131 -5.31 18.65 -2.75
N PHE A 132 -4.49 19.14 -1.82
CA PHE A 132 -3.05 18.91 -1.82
C PHE A 132 -2.61 18.15 -0.59
N VAL A 133 -1.72 17.19 -0.77
CA VAL A 133 -1.13 16.39 0.31
C VAL A 133 0.38 16.55 0.27
N LEU A 134 0.98 16.88 1.40
CA LEU A 134 2.42 17.03 1.51
C LEU A 134 3.09 15.66 1.60
N ALA A 135 4.07 15.44 0.73
CA ALA A 135 4.97 14.29 0.72
C ALA A 135 6.41 14.72 1.09
N PRO A 136 6.66 15.14 2.34
CA PRO A 136 8.01 15.45 2.78
C PRO A 136 8.82 14.18 3.00
N ARG A 137 10.12 14.27 2.70
CA ARG A 137 11.09 13.23 3.04
C ARG A 137 11.06 12.85 4.52
N GLY A 138 11.45 11.60 4.78
CA GLY A 138 11.68 11.08 6.13
C GLY A 138 13.17 10.83 6.34
N HIS A 139 13.50 9.63 6.85
CA HIS A 139 14.88 9.16 6.94
C HIS A 139 15.53 9.04 5.55
N SER A 140 14.76 8.63 4.55
CA SER A 140 15.12 8.58 3.14
C SER A 140 14.57 9.80 2.38
N LEU A 141 15.03 10.00 1.15
CA LEU A 141 14.48 11.01 0.23
C LEU A 141 13.03 10.70 -0.16
N HIS A 142 12.67 9.42 -0.21
CA HIS A 142 11.32 8.99 -0.57
C HIS A 142 10.32 9.13 0.57
N SER A 143 9.04 9.13 0.23
CA SER A 143 7.93 9.13 1.18
C SER A 143 6.76 8.38 0.57
N SER A 144 6.19 7.39 1.30
CA SER A 144 4.99 6.66 0.86
C SER A 144 3.82 7.61 0.57
N ARG A 145 3.81 8.78 1.21
CA ARG A 145 2.83 9.86 0.98
C ARG A 145 2.68 10.29 -0.46
N LEU A 146 3.71 10.14 -1.29
CA LEU A 146 3.59 10.42 -2.71
C LEU A 146 2.49 9.55 -3.34
N LEU A 147 2.58 8.23 -3.16
CA LEU A 147 1.66 7.28 -3.75
C LEU A 147 0.30 7.27 -3.04
N GLU A 148 0.29 7.43 -1.72
CA GLU A 148 -0.96 7.53 -0.95
C GLU A 148 -1.80 8.74 -1.36
N ALA A 149 -1.17 9.91 -1.58
CA ALA A 149 -1.84 11.12 -2.05
C ALA A 149 -2.46 10.92 -3.43
N ILE A 150 -1.69 10.31 -4.35
CA ILE A 150 -2.16 9.98 -5.69
C ILE A 150 -3.36 9.03 -5.62
N ALA A 151 -3.27 7.97 -4.82
CA ALA A 151 -4.33 6.99 -4.63
C ALA A 151 -5.61 7.61 -4.02
N SER A 152 -5.46 8.64 -3.18
CA SER A 152 -6.61 9.39 -2.63
C SER A 152 -7.17 10.44 -3.60
N GLY A 153 -6.62 10.53 -4.83
CA GLY A 153 -6.95 11.54 -5.83
C GLY A 153 -6.57 12.97 -5.43
N ALA A 154 -5.65 13.12 -4.47
CA ALA A 154 -5.08 14.41 -4.11
C ALA A 154 -3.81 14.68 -4.92
N VAL A 155 -3.43 15.95 -5.06
CA VAL A 155 -2.17 16.32 -5.69
C VAL A 155 -1.03 16.27 -4.67
N PRO A 156 0.03 15.49 -4.91
CA PRO A 156 1.19 15.48 -4.03
C PRO A 156 2.00 16.78 -4.13
N ILE A 157 2.40 17.30 -2.97
CA ILE A 157 3.43 18.34 -2.85
C ILE A 157 4.70 17.66 -2.33
N VAL A 158 5.66 17.40 -3.22
CA VAL A 158 6.95 16.79 -2.88
C VAL A 158 7.84 17.82 -2.22
N VAL A 159 8.24 17.55 -0.97
CA VAL A 159 9.19 18.36 -0.21
C VAL A 159 10.42 17.52 0.12
N SER A 160 11.29 17.36 -0.88
CA SER A 160 12.53 16.61 -0.77
C SER A 160 13.51 17.03 -1.86
N ASP A 161 14.64 17.60 -1.48
CA ASP A 161 15.65 18.01 -2.46
C ASP A 161 16.43 16.79 -2.96
N GLY A 162 16.58 16.68 -4.29
CA GLY A 162 17.34 15.59 -4.93
C GLY A 162 16.61 14.24 -5.00
N TRP A 163 15.30 14.20 -4.73
CA TRP A 163 14.51 12.99 -4.98
C TRP A 163 14.22 12.83 -6.47
N VAL A 164 14.87 11.84 -7.09
CA VAL A 164 14.51 11.34 -8.42
C VAL A 164 13.29 10.43 -8.28
N LEU A 165 12.18 10.81 -8.92
CA LEU A 165 10.92 10.07 -8.86
C LEU A 165 10.96 8.81 -9.75
N PRO A 166 10.13 7.80 -9.47
CA PRO A 166 10.10 6.57 -10.26
C PRO A 166 9.86 6.85 -11.75
N PHE A 167 10.70 6.31 -12.63
CA PHE A 167 10.57 6.47 -14.09
C PHE A 167 10.57 7.94 -14.58
N GLU A 168 11.14 8.88 -13.79
CA GLU A 168 11.13 10.32 -14.10
C GLU A 168 11.78 10.68 -15.44
N TYR A 169 12.75 9.90 -15.89
CA TYR A 169 13.47 10.14 -17.16
C TYR A 169 13.02 9.22 -18.31
N GLU A 170 12.00 8.40 -18.08
CA GLU A 170 11.55 7.36 -19.01
C GLU A 170 10.13 7.69 -19.51
N ASP A 171 9.13 7.42 -18.68
CA ASP A 171 7.73 7.34 -19.14
C ASP A 171 6.76 8.26 -18.37
N ILE A 172 7.16 8.81 -17.21
CA ILE A 172 6.25 9.58 -16.34
C ILE A 172 6.65 11.05 -16.28
N ASP A 173 5.81 11.92 -16.83
CA ASP A 173 5.92 13.38 -16.69
C ASP A 173 5.42 13.83 -15.31
N TRP A 174 6.28 13.70 -14.31
CA TRP A 174 5.97 14.06 -12.93
C TRP A 174 5.68 15.55 -12.73
N ASP A 175 6.20 16.43 -13.58
CA ASP A 175 5.95 17.88 -13.45
C ASP A 175 4.48 18.23 -13.77
N SER A 176 3.76 17.34 -14.45
CA SER A 176 2.30 17.43 -14.64
C SER A 176 1.46 16.80 -13.51
N ILE A 177 2.10 16.07 -12.59
CA ILE A 177 1.42 15.24 -11.56
C ILE A 177 1.62 15.81 -10.15
N VAL A 178 2.80 16.37 -9.86
CA VAL A 178 3.18 16.82 -8.52
C VAL A 178 3.61 18.28 -8.49
N LEU A 179 3.45 18.91 -7.34
CA LEU A 179 4.12 20.18 -7.03
C LEU A 179 5.43 19.90 -6.31
N ARG A 180 6.55 20.37 -6.85
CA ARG A 180 7.85 20.29 -6.18
C ARG A 180 8.12 21.57 -5.38
N VAL A 181 8.45 21.40 -4.11
CA VAL A 181 8.84 22.50 -3.22
C VAL A 181 10.16 22.15 -2.57
N SER A 182 11.18 22.99 -2.80
CA SER A 182 12.49 22.78 -2.18
C SER A 182 12.38 22.79 -0.65
N GLU A 183 13.22 22.04 0.05
CA GLU A 183 13.20 21.99 1.52
C GLU A 183 13.40 23.40 2.15
N ALA A 184 14.16 24.27 1.50
CA ALA A 184 14.38 25.66 1.91
C ALA A 184 13.13 26.56 1.78
N ALA A 185 12.16 26.17 0.94
CA ALA A 185 10.96 26.94 0.65
C ALA A 185 9.73 26.49 1.45
N VAL A 186 9.89 25.62 2.45
CA VAL A 186 8.81 25.09 3.30
C VAL A 186 7.91 26.19 3.88
N ALA A 187 8.48 27.33 4.30
CA ALA A 187 7.71 28.45 4.84
C ALA A 187 6.71 29.06 3.82
N ASN A 188 6.93 28.84 2.52
CA ASN A 188 6.08 29.35 1.44
C ASN A 188 5.09 28.30 0.92
N VAL A 189 5.06 27.09 1.50
CA VAL A 189 4.30 25.96 0.93
C VAL A 189 2.81 26.25 0.79
N THR A 190 2.19 26.91 1.78
CA THR A 190 0.77 27.29 1.69
C THR A 190 0.52 28.20 0.50
N ARG A 191 1.36 29.24 0.35
CA ARG A 191 1.23 30.20 -0.75
C ARG A 191 1.38 29.51 -2.11
N ILE A 192 2.35 28.62 -2.25
CA ILE A 192 2.60 27.85 -3.49
C ILE A 192 1.38 26.99 -3.83
N ALA A 193 0.86 26.22 -2.87
CA ALA A 193 -0.29 25.37 -3.07
C ALA A 193 -1.57 26.15 -3.40
N ARG A 194 -1.83 27.28 -2.71
CA ARG A 194 -2.98 28.15 -3.03
C ARG A 194 -2.87 28.77 -4.43
N GLN A 195 -1.67 29.21 -4.82
CA GLN A 195 -1.44 29.74 -6.17
C GLN A 195 -1.70 28.67 -7.23
N ALA A 196 -1.21 27.46 -7.01
CA ALA A 196 -1.52 26.31 -7.85
C ALA A 196 -3.04 26.12 -7.90
N ALA A 197 -3.73 25.95 -6.77
CA ALA A 197 -5.19 25.73 -6.72
C ALA A 197 -6.04 26.72 -7.56
N THR A 198 -5.55 27.95 -7.76
CA THR A 198 -6.20 29.00 -8.55
C THR A 198 -5.72 29.12 -10.00
N SER A 199 -4.56 28.57 -10.31
CA SER A 199 -3.98 28.56 -11.65
C SER A 199 -4.61 27.40 -12.42
N SER A 200 -5.33 27.67 -13.50
CA SER A 200 -5.92 26.63 -14.36
C SER A 200 -4.84 25.66 -14.87
N PHE A 201 -3.64 26.20 -15.15
CA PHE A 201 -2.64 25.61 -16.04
C PHE A 201 -1.78 24.46 -15.52
N TRP A 202 -1.79 24.15 -14.22
CA TRP A 202 -0.83 23.18 -13.66
C TRP A 202 -1.39 21.76 -13.54
N ASN A 203 -2.71 21.60 -13.61
CA ASN A 203 -3.39 20.31 -13.77
C ASN A 203 -4.40 20.33 -14.94
N ASP A 204 -4.41 21.42 -15.73
CA ASP A 204 -4.97 21.38 -17.08
C ASP A 204 -3.84 20.96 -18.03
N ASN A 205 -4.07 19.90 -18.78
CA ASN A 205 -3.25 19.68 -19.97
C ASN A 205 -3.91 20.52 -21.07
N ALA A 206 -3.28 21.63 -21.45
CA ALA A 206 -3.73 22.48 -22.55
C ALA A 206 -3.97 21.72 -23.88
N THR A 207 -3.43 20.50 -24.00
CA THR A 207 -3.59 19.59 -25.14
C THR A 207 -4.84 18.71 -25.02
N ARG A 208 -5.33 18.41 -23.80
CA ARG A 208 -6.59 17.69 -23.56
C ARG A 208 -7.82 18.60 -23.65
N GLY A 209 -7.69 19.86 -23.22
CA GLY A 209 -8.76 20.87 -23.32
C GLY A 209 -10.05 20.53 -22.57
N ASP A 210 -10.05 19.52 -21.70
CA ASP A 210 -11.24 18.98 -21.02
C ASP A 210 -11.38 19.44 -19.55
N GLY A 211 -10.35 20.09 -19.00
CA GLY A 211 -10.33 20.58 -17.62
C GLY A 211 -10.42 19.48 -16.55
N ARG A 212 -10.24 18.21 -16.93
CA ARG A 212 -10.37 17.05 -16.03
C ARG A 212 -9.01 16.67 -15.45
N GLN A 213 -8.99 16.41 -14.15
CA GLN A 213 -7.77 15.96 -13.48
C GLN A 213 -7.26 14.63 -14.03
N LEU A 214 -5.94 14.48 -14.09
CA LEU A 214 -5.31 13.17 -14.26
C LEU A 214 -5.48 12.38 -12.97
N VAL A 215 -6.44 11.46 -12.96
CA VAL A 215 -6.57 10.46 -11.90
C VAL A 215 -5.65 9.30 -12.27
N VAL A 216 -4.68 9.00 -11.41
CA VAL A 216 -3.91 7.76 -11.55
C VAL A 216 -4.82 6.63 -11.08
N PRO A 217 -5.15 5.66 -11.94
CA PRO A 217 -5.97 4.54 -11.53
C PRO A 217 -5.20 3.75 -10.46
N VAL A 218 -5.87 3.42 -9.36
CA VAL A 218 -5.34 2.44 -8.42
C VAL A 218 -5.61 1.06 -9.03
N ILE A 219 -4.54 0.37 -9.38
CA ILE A 219 -4.59 -0.93 -10.03
C ILE A 219 -4.48 -2.00 -8.96
N SER A 220 -5.38 -2.98 -9.00
CA SER A 220 -5.34 -4.12 -8.08
C SER A 220 -4.18 -5.06 -8.42
N LEU A 221 -3.68 -5.81 -7.42
CA LEU A 221 -2.69 -6.87 -7.68
C LEU A 221 -3.23 -7.92 -8.68
N ARG A 222 -4.56 -8.17 -8.68
CA ARG A 222 -5.22 -9.02 -9.69
C ARG A 222 -4.99 -8.50 -11.10
N THR A 223 -5.27 -7.23 -11.34
CA THR A 223 -5.10 -6.60 -12.67
C THR A 223 -3.65 -6.66 -13.12
N ILE A 224 -2.68 -6.45 -12.21
CA ILE A 224 -1.25 -6.62 -12.53
C ILE A 224 -0.95 -8.07 -12.97
N LEU A 225 -1.45 -9.06 -12.23
CA LEU A 225 -1.27 -10.48 -12.55
C LEU A 225 -1.93 -10.89 -13.88
N GLU A 226 -3.09 -10.32 -14.20
CA GLU A 226 -3.80 -10.51 -15.46
C GLU A 226 -3.00 -9.92 -16.63
N ASP A 227 -2.51 -8.68 -16.49
CA ASP A 227 -1.74 -7.98 -17.53
C ASP A 227 -0.37 -8.63 -17.81
N LEU A 228 0.25 -9.21 -16.77
CA LEU A 228 1.48 -10.01 -16.94
C LEU A 228 1.25 -11.29 -17.77
N GLY A 229 0.00 -11.66 -18.06
CA GLY A 229 -0.35 -12.70 -19.03
C GLY A 229 0.27 -14.06 -18.74
N HIS A 230 1.32 -14.44 -19.48
CA HIS A 230 2.02 -15.73 -19.35
C HIS A 230 3.41 -15.63 -18.69
N VAL A 231 3.78 -14.47 -18.15
CA VAL A 231 5.07 -14.33 -17.45
C VAL A 231 5.10 -15.25 -16.23
N ASP A 232 6.15 -16.08 -16.14
CA ASP A 232 6.40 -16.88 -14.94
C ASP A 232 6.85 -15.97 -13.80
N ILE A 233 6.12 -16.00 -12.69
CA ILE A 233 6.43 -15.23 -11.48
C ILE A 233 6.98 -16.22 -10.46
N PRO A 234 8.30 -16.51 -10.43
CA PRO A 234 8.85 -17.54 -9.56
C PRO A 234 8.72 -17.21 -8.08
N TYR A 235 8.46 -15.94 -7.76
CA TYR A 235 8.31 -15.42 -6.41
C TYR A 235 7.59 -14.09 -6.39
N LEU A 236 6.73 -13.95 -5.39
CA LEU A 236 6.12 -12.68 -5.03
C LEU A 236 6.48 -12.37 -3.57
N LYS A 237 6.87 -11.13 -3.30
CA LYS A 237 6.95 -10.59 -1.94
C LYS A 237 5.92 -9.47 -1.83
N THR A 238 5.11 -9.50 -0.79
CA THR A 238 4.24 -8.38 -0.41
C THR A 238 4.76 -7.71 0.85
N ASP A 239 4.60 -6.39 0.89
CA ASP A 239 4.86 -5.54 2.05
C ASP A 239 3.93 -4.34 1.91
N MET A 240 2.66 -4.54 2.29
CA MET A 240 1.58 -3.58 2.10
C MET A 240 1.05 -3.07 3.43
N GLN A 241 1.92 -2.99 4.45
CA GLN A 241 1.63 -2.33 5.73
C GLN A 241 0.31 -2.83 6.33
N GLY A 242 0.16 -4.15 6.39
CA GLY A 242 -1.01 -4.86 6.91
C GLY A 242 -2.10 -5.15 5.89
N ALA A 243 -2.07 -4.56 4.69
CA ALA A 243 -3.04 -4.85 3.63
C ALA A 243 -2.69 -6.08 2.77
N ASP A 244 -1.58 -6.76 3.09
CA ASP A 244 -1.06 -7.96 2.43
C ASP A 244 -2.13 -9.03 2.22
N PHE A 245 -2.83 -9.39 3.31
CA PHE A 245 -3.85 -10.42 3.28
C PHE A 245 -5.01 -10.03 2.37
N GLU A 246 -5.53 -8.82 2.51
CA GLU A 246 -6.69 -8.36 1.74
C GLU A 246 -6.40 -8.30 0.23
N ALA A 247 -5.21 -7.84 -0.16
CA ALA A 247 -4.81 -7.79 -1.55
C ALA A 247 -4.72 -9.18 -2.19
N ILE A 248 -4.25 -10.19 -1.45
CA ILE A 248 -4.17 -11.57 -1.93
C ILE A 248 -5.54 -12.25 -1.90
N ARG A 249 -6.26 -12.12 -0.78
CA ARG A 249 -7.60 -12.67 -0.58
C ARG A 249 -8.53 -12.29 -1.72
N ALA A 250 -8.51 -11.03 -2.12
CA ALA A 250 -9.39 -10.56 -3.17
C ALA A 250 -9.06 -11.10 -4.56
N ILE A 251 -7.84 -11.58 -4.80
CA ILE A 251 -7.52 -12.33 -6.03
C ILE A 251 -8.17 -13.72 -5.96
N VAL A 252 -8.04 -14.40 -4.82
CA VAL A 252 -8.32 -15.84 -4.73
C VAL A 252 -9.75 -16.19 -4.31
N GLU A 253 -10.45 -15.29 -3.62
CA GLU A 253 -11.84 -15.51 -3.18
C GLU A 253 -12.90 -15.08 -4.21
N GLU A 254 -12.50 -14.31 -5.23
CA GLU A 254 -13.45 -13.77 -6.21
C GLU A 254 -13.99 -14.85 -7.15
N ASP A 255 -13.09 -15.69 -7.71
CA ASP A 255 -13.47 -16.79 -8.60
C ASP A 255 -12.32 -17.81 -8.78
N SER A 256 -12.61 -18.93 -9.45
CA SER A 256 -11.62 -19.95 -9.75
C SER A 256 -10.51 -19.52 -10.72
N ALA A 257 -10.76 -18.50 -11.55
CA ALA A 257 -9.75 -17.96 -12.46
C ALA A 257 -8.70 -17.15 -11.68
N GLY A 258 -9.10 -16.41 -10.66
CA GLY A 258 -8.24 -15.72 -9.71
C GLY A 258 -7.30 -16.67 -8.96
N VAL A 259 -7.83 -17.81 -8.47
CA VAL A 259 -7.00 -18.89 -7.92
C VAL A 259 -5.99 -19.41 -8.96
N GLY A 260 -6.42 -19.56 -10.22
CA GLY A 260 -5.56 -19.97 -11.33
C GLY A 260 -4.43 -18.96 -11.62
N LEU A 261 -4.75 -17.66 -11.61
CA LEU A 261 -3.78 -16.58 -11.75
C LEU A 261 -2.76 -16.62 -10.61
N PHE A 262 -3.23 -16.68 -9.36
CA PHE A 262 -2.36 -16.66 -8.20
C PHE A 262 -1.47 -17.90 -8.12
N ARG A 263 -1.98 -19.07 -8.52
CA ARG A 263 -1.20 -20.31 -8.56
C ARG A 263 0.03 -20.24 -9.45
N ARG A 264 0.14 -19.28 -10.39
CA ARG A 264 1.38 -19.05 -11.16
C ARG A 264 2.59 -18.67 -10.30
N ILE A 265 2.36 -18.35 -9.02
CA ILE A 265 3.37 -17.90 -8.06
C ILE A 265 3.73 -19.07 -7.14
N PRO A 266 4.80 -19.85 -7.39
CA PRO A 266 5.09 -21.04 -6.59
C PRO A 266 5.63 -20.71 -5.19
N ASN A 267 6.21 -19.53 -5.00
CA ASN A 267 6.80 -19.08 -3.73
C ASN A 267 6.28 -17.67 -3.38
N LEU A 268 5.90 -17.46 -2.13
CA LEU A 268 5.35 -16.19 -1.67
C LEU A 268 5.98 -15.83 -0.31
N LEU A 269 6.33 -14.55 -0.12
CA LEU A 269 6.65 -13.97 1.18
C LEU A 269 5.65 -12.87 1.50
N THR A 270 5.04 -12.94 2.68
CA THR A 270 4.05 -11.96 3.16
C THR A 270 4.42 -11.49 4.56
N GLU A 271 4.17 -10.23 4.87
CA GLU A 271 4.18 -9.75 6.24
C GLU A 271 2.86 -10.11 6.94
N VAL A 272 2.94 -10.76 8.10
CA VAL A 272 1.79 -11.16 8.91
C VAL A 272 1.94 -10.62 10.32
N TRP A 273 0.83 -10.34 11.00
CA TRP A 273 0.88 -10.20 12.45
C TRP A 273 0.51 -11.53 13.13
N MET A 274 0.84 -11.65 14.42
CA MET A 274 0.60 -12.87 15.19
C MET A 274 -0.06 -12.55 16.53
N HIS A 275 -0.67 -13.57 17.15
CA HIS A 275 -1.22 -13.50 18.51
C HIS A 275 -2.33 -12.45 18.71
N ASN A 276 -3.03 -12.09 17.63
CA ASN A 276 -3.97 -10.98 17.59
C ASN A 276 -3.37 -9.61 18.01
N GLU A 277 -2.06 -9.40 17.85
CA GLU A 277 -1.41 -8.10 18.06
C GLU A 277 -1.43 -7.29 16.76
N GLN A 278 -2.37 -6.37 16.67
CA GLN A 278 -2.63 -5.60 15.46
C GLN A 278 -1.63 -4.47 15.27
N SER A 279 -0.70 -4.66 14.34
CA SER A 279 0.29 -3.64 13.95
C SER A 279 -0.32 -2.53 13.07
N TYR A 280 -1.30 -2.89 12.24
CA TYR A 280 -2.07 -1.97 11.40
C TYR A 280 -3.59 -2.10 11.65
N THR A 281 -4.17 -1.17 12.40
CA THR A 281 -5.59 -1.21 12.76
C THR A 281 -6.50 -1.19 11.54
N GLY A 282 -7.57 -2.01 11.56
CA GLY A 282 -8.60 -2.02 10.51
C GLY A 282 -8.36 -3.02 9.38
N PHE A 283 -7.23 -3.73 9.37
CA PHE A 283 -6.95 -4.80 8.41
C PHE A 283 -7.09 -6.18 9.05
N LYS A 284 -7.47 -7.17 8.26
CA LYS A 284 -7.21 -8.58 8.57
C LYS A 284 -5.79 -8.89 8.12
N ASN A 285 -5.00 -9.52 8.97
CA ASN A 285 -3.63 -9.90 8.63
C ASN A 285 -3.06 -10.97 9.58
N ASP A 286 -3.91 -11.71 10.30
CA ASP A 286 -3.48 -12.64 11.34
C ASP A 286 -3.05 -13.97 10.76
N LEU A 287 -1.84 -14.41 11.12
CA LEU A 287 -1.28 -15.64 10.60
C LEU A 287 -2.24 -16.83 10.79
N CYS A 288 -2.84 -16.95 11.97
CA CYS A 288 -3.59 -18.13 12.36
C CYS A 288 -5.07 -18.06 12.01
N ARG A 289 -5.66 -16.86 12.07
CA ARG A 289 -7.10 -16.67 11.82
C ARG A 289 -7.41 -16.37 10.36
N ASP A 290 -6.52 -15.67 9.69
CA ASP A 290 -6.75 -15.14 8.34
C ASP A 290 -5.89 -15.93 7.33
N TRP A 291 -4.57 -15.89 7.48
CA TRP A 291 -3.64 -16.41 6.48
C TRP A 291 -3.65 -17.93 6.33
N LEU A 292 -3.40 -18.68 7.40
CA LEU A 292 -3.23 -20.13 7.33
C LEU A 292 -4.45 -20.82 6.69
N PRO A 293 -5.71 -20.56 7.13
CA PRO A 293 -6.88 -21.15 6.50
C PRO A 293 -7.03 -20.81 5.02
N MET A 294 -6.77 -19.55 4.63
CA MET A 294 -6.85 -19.12 3.23
C MET A 294 -5.81 -19.84 2.39
N MET A 295 -4.55 -19.84 2.82
CA MET A 295 -3.42 -20.41 2.07
C MET A 295 -3.57 -21.92 1.88
N ASP A 296 -4.05 -22.65 2.90
CA ASP A 296 -4.36 -24.07 2.79
C ASP A 296 -5.43 -24.33 1.72
N SER A 297 -6.49 -23.50 1.70
CA SER A 297 -7.62 -23.67 0.77
C SER A 297 -7.20 -23.54 -0.70
N ILE A 298 -6.16 -22.75 -0.99
CA ILE A 298 -5.67 -22.52 -2.36
C ILE A 298 -4.47 -23.40 -2.74
N GLY A 299 -3.97 -24.22 -1.80
CA GLY A 299 -2.94 -25.23 -2.04
C GLY A 299 -1.52 -24.73 -1.79
N TYR A 300 -1.35 -23.88 -0.78
CA TYR A 300 -0.05 -23.43 -0.28
C TYR A 300 0.15 -23.93 1.14
N ARG A 301 1.40 -24.00 1.56
CA ARG A 301 1.78 -24.32 2.93
C ARG A 301 2.81 -23.34 3.45
N LEU A 302 2.72 -23.03 4.74
CA LEU A 302 3.76 -22.30 5.44
C LEU A 302 4.98 -23.19 5.60
N VAL A 303 6.16 -22.70 5.23
CA VAL A 303 7.42 -23.44 5.37
C VAL A 303 8.38 -22.78 6.35
N TYR A 304 8.24 -21.47 6.57
CA TYR A 304 9.12 -20.70 7.42
C TYR A 304 8.44 -19.42 7.89
N LEU A 305 8.75 -19.03 9.13
CA LEU A 305 8.42 -17.72 9.67
C LEU A 305 9.70 -17.04 10.18
N ARG A 306 9.84 -15.75 9.91
CA ARG A 306 10.87 -14.91 10.51
C ARG A 306 10.21 -13.81 11.32
N MET A 307 10.49 -13.72 12.62
CA MET A 307 10.02 -12.55 13.37
C MET A 307 10.70 -11.28 12.85
N ILE A 308 9.89 -10.25 12.59
CA ILE A 308 10.38 -8.91 12.25
C ILE A 308 10.80 -8.21 13.55
N GLU A 309 11.82 -7.37 13.46
CA GLU A 309 12.60 -6.85 14.60
C GLU A 309 11.73 -6.29 15.74
N SER A 310 11.62 -7.06 16.82
CA SER A 310 11.02 -6.65 18.09
C SER A 310 12.08 -6.62 19.20
N GLU A 311 11.79 -6.00 20.34
CA GLU A 311 12.65 -6.12 21.54
C GLU A 311 12.94 -7.59 21.92
N ILE A 312 12.08 -8.52 21.48
CA ILE A 312 12.22 -9.97 21.67
C ILE A 312 13.36 -10.53 20.82
N MET A 313 13.51 -10.08 19.56
CA MET A 313 14.62 -10.48 18.67
C MET A 313 15.97 -10.10 19.28
N ARG A 314 16.08 -8.90 19.86
CA ARG A 314 17.33 -8.41 20.50
C ARG A 314 17.75 -9.22 21.73
N ARG A 315 16.86 -10.01 22.32
CA ARG A 315 17.12 -10.81 23.53
C ARG A 315 17.37 -12.29 23.24
N ARG A 316 17.20 -12.75 22.00
CA ARG A 316 17.34 -14.16 21.61
C ARG A 316 18.63 -14.39 20.81
N SER A 317 19.24 -15.56 20.98
CA SER A 317 20.31 -16.01 20.08
C SER A 317 19.75 -16.46 18.74
N GLN A 318 20.57 -16.49 17.69
CA GLN A 318 20.17 -17.00 16.37
C GLN A 318 19.60 -18.43 16.46
N GLU A 319 20.20 -19.30 17.27
CA GLU A 319 19.72 -20.67 17.48
C GLU A 319 18.28 -20.73 18.04
N GLN A 320 17.93 -19.81 18.95
CA GLN A 320 16.57 -19.72 19.51
C GLN A 320 15.57 -19.21 18.48
N LEU A 321 16.01 -18.33 17.57
CA LEU A 321 15.18 -17.86 16.46
C LEU A 321 14.95 -18.97 15.46
N ASP A 322 16.01 -19.69 15.07
CA ASP A 322 15.90 -20.82 14.15
C ASP A 322 15.02 -21.94 14.72
N GLN A 323 15.13 -22.23 16.02
CA GLN A 323 14.27 -23.20 16.68
C GLN A 323 12.80 -22.78 16.61
N TRP A 324 12.50 -21.53 16.95
CA TRP A 324 11.14 -20.99 16.88
C TRP A 324 10.59 -21.10 15.46
N SER A 325 11.37 -20.71 14.45
CA SER A 325 10.96 -20.80 13.04
C SER A 325 10.71 -22.25 12.59
N ARG A 326 11.54 -23.20 13.04
CA ARG A 326 11.36 -24.64 12.74
C ARG A 326 10.04 -25.19 13.27
N GLU A 327 9.62 -24.79 14.47
CA GLU A 327 8.37 -25.24 15.07
C GLU A 327 7.15 -24.81 14.24
N TRP A 328 7.20 -23.62 13.64
CA TRP A 328 6.16 -23.11 12.74
C TRP A 328 6.17 -23.76 11.37
N GLY A 329 7.33 -24.00 10.78
CA GLY A 329 7.44 -24.70 9.50
C GLY A 329 7.05 -26.18 9.57
N TYR A 330 7.20 -26.82 10.73
CA TYR A 330 6.88 -28.24 10.91
C TYR A 330 5.37 -28.50 11.00
N ASN A 331 4.66 -27.78 11.87
CA ASN A 331 3.21 -27.95 12.03
C ASN A 331 2.53 -26.64 12.47
N PRO A 332 2.25 -25.71 11.52
CA PRO A 332 1.67 -24.41 11.84
C PRO A 332 0.26 -24.55 12.44
N HIS A 333 -0.50 -25.57 12.07
CA HIS A 333 -1.85 -25.80 12.60
C HIS A 333 -1.86 -26.09 14.10
N VAL A 334 -0.87 -26.82 14.62
CA VAL A 334 -0.77 -27.07 16.07
C VAL A 334 -0.48 -25.77 16.81
N GLN A 335 0.44 -24.95 16.28
CA GLN A 335 0.76 -23.64 16.84
C GLN A 335 -0.47 -22.72 16.83
N CYS A 336 -1.20 -22.68 15.71
CA CYS A 336 -2.41 -21.89 15.58
C CYS A 336 -3.57 -22.42 16.42
N ALA A 337 -3.71 -23.72 16.62
CA ALA A 337 -4.73 -24.27 17.51
C ALA A 337 -4.51 -23.79 18.95
N HIS A 338 -3.25 -23.74 19.42
CA HIS A 338 -2.92 -23.17 20.72
C HIS A 338 -3.28 -21.68 20.78
N ASP A 339 -2.90 -20.90 19.77
CA ASP A 339 -3.21 -19.47 19.69
C ASP A 339 -4.71 -19.18 19.71
N ILE A 340 -5.47 -19.85 18.84
CA ILE A 340 -6.92 -19.69 18.70
C ILE A 340 -7.66 -20.08 19.99
N SER A 341 -7.20 -21.13 20.67
CA SER A 341 -7.82 -21.64 21.90
C SER A 341 -7.69 -20.72 23.11
N ASN A 342 -6.87 -19.66 23.04
CA ASN A 342 -6.64 -18.75 24.16
C ASN A 342 -7.70 -17.62 24.17
N PRO A 343 -8.69 -17.67 25.09
CA PRO A 343 -9.84 -16.75 25.09
C PRO A 343 -9.50 -15.31 25.51
N LYS A 344 -8.24 -15.00 25.85
CA LYS A 344 -7.81 -13.66 26.28
C LYS A 344 -7.37 -12.73 25.15
N HIS A 345 -7.27 -13.22 23.92
CA HIS A 345 -6.78 -12.46 22.77
C HIS A 345 -7.93 -11.91 21.92
N ILE A 346 -8.64 -10.91 22.46
CA ILE A 346 -9.31 -9.91 21.60
C ILE A 346 -8.19 -9.18 20.86
N PRO A 347 -8.33 -8.85 19.56
CA PRO A 347 -7.31 -8.07 18.86
C PRO A 347 -7.01 -6.75 19.56
N ARG A 348 -5.72 -6.44 19.71
CA ARG A 348 -5.25 -5.22 20.38
C ARG A 348 -4.15 -4.57 19.55
N PRO A 349 -4.03 -3.23 19.56
CA PRO A 349 -2.87 -2.58 18.97
C PRO A 349 -1.56 -3.11 19.58
N GLY A 350 -0.62 -3.51 18.73
CA GLY A 350 0.65 -4.10 19.13
C GLY A 350 1.55 -4.36 17.92
N LEU A 351 2.87 -4.47 18.14
CA LEU A 351 3.84 -4.75 17.08
C LEU A 351 4.40 -6.16 17.26
N PHE A 352 3.72 -7.13 16.67
CA PHE A 352 4.16 -8.53 16.64
C PHE A 352 4.00 -9.07 15.23
N GLU A 353 5.02 -8.83 14.41
CA GLU A 353 5.02 -9.15 12.99
C GLU A 353 6.04 -10.25 12.65
N ALA A 354 5.77 -10.96 11.56
CA ALA A 354 6.67 -11.93 10.98
C ALA A 354 6.59 -11.94 9.46
N ASP A 355 7.71 -12.24 8.80
CA ASP A 355 7.72 -12.65 7.40
C ASP A 355 7.29 -14.13 7.32
N ALA A 356 6.17 -14.40 6.67
CA ALA A 356 5.66 -15.72 6.40
C ALA A 356 6.02 -16.17 4.98
N HIS A 357 6.69 -17.32 4.90
CA HIS A 357 7.10 -17.91 3.63
C HIS A 357 6.18 -19.07 3.28
N TRP A 358 5.56 -18.96 2.12
CA TRP A 358 4.59 -19.92 1.61
C TRP A 358 5.10 -20.56 0.33
N ILE A 359 4.86 -21.86 0.18
CA ILE A 359 5.19 -22.61 -1.03
C ILE A 359 3.96 -23.37 -1.51
N ARG A 360 3.71 -23.33 -2.82
CA ARG A 360 2.66 -24.11 -3.47
C ARG A 360 2.94 -25.60 -3.27
N ASN A 361 1.94 -26.37 -2.85
CA ASN A 361 2.14 -27.76 -2.41
C ASN A 361 2.87 -28.64 -3.44
N ASP A 362 2.49 -28.57 -4.72
CA ASP A 362 3.16 -29.33 -5.78
C ASP A 362 4.64 -28.94 -5.99
N THR A 363 4.99 -27.68 -5.75
CA THR A 363 6.37 -27.18 -5.85
C THR A 363 7.17 -27.67 -4.66
N PHE A 364 6.57 -27.69 -3.47
CA PHE A 364 7.18 -28.28 -2.30
C PHE A 364 7.46 -29.78 -2.49
N GLU A 365 6.48 -30.54 -2.99
CA GLU A 365 6.67 -31.97 -3.29
C GLU A 365 7.74 -32.19 -4.37
N ALA A 366 7.77 -31.37 -5.42
CA ALA A 366 8.82 -31.43 -6.44
C ALA A 366 10.22 -31.15 -5.86
N ILE A 367 10.33 -30.26 -4.87
CA ILE A 367 11.59 -30.02 -4.14
C ILE A 367 11.97 -31.24 -3.29
N LEU A 368 11.03 -31.85 -2.58
CA LEU A 368 11.29 -33.06 -1.80
C LEU A 368 11.74 -34.25 -2.66
N ASN A 369 11.18 -34.37 -3.87
CA ASN A 369 11.53 -35.40 -4.84
C ASN A 369 12.82 -35.09 -5.63
N GLY A 370 13.44 -33.92 -5.41
CA GLY A 370 14.64 -33.48 -6.13
C GLY A 370 14.39 -33.09 -7.59
N GLU A 371 13.13 -32.92 -8.00
CA GLU A 371 12.73 -32.49 -9.34
C GLU A 371 12.93 -30.99 -9.56
N LYS A 372 12.85 -30.21 -8.49
CA LYS A 372 13.17 -28.78 -8.47
C LYS A 372 14.23 -28.51 -7.41
N PRO A 373 15.17 -27.58 -7.66
CA PRO A 373 16.11 -27.19 -6.64
C PRO A 373 15.35 -26.52 -5.48
N PRO A 374 15.72 -26.78 -4.21
CA PRO A 374 15.37 -25.86 -3.14
C PRO A 374 15.95 -24.51 -3.53
N ARG A 375 15.15 -23.45 -3.42
CA ARG A 375 15.54 -22.13 -3.88
C ARG A 375 16.86 -21.71 -3.19
N PRO A 376 17.87 -21.22 -3.93
CA PRO A 376 19.06 -20.68 -3.28
C PRO A 376 18.66 -19.50 -2.37
N PRO A 377 19.30 -19.34 -1.20
CA PRO A 377 19.15 -18.12 -0.41
C PRO A 377 19.50 -16.93 -1.31
N LEU A 378 18.65 -15.92 -1.33
CA LEU A 378 18.99 -14.67 -1.97
C LEU A 378 20.12 -14.08 -1.13
N ASP A 379 21.25 -13.84 -1.77
CA ASP A 379 22.56 -13.60 -1.17
C ASP A 379 22.57 -12.29 -0.37
N SER A 380 22.20 -12.33 0.92
CA SER A 380 22.54 -11.40 2.02
C SER A 380 21.56 -11.58 3.19
N ASP A 381 21.86 -10.99 4.35
CA ASP A 381 21.21 -11.11 5.67
C ASP A 381 19.67 -10.89 5.73
N HIS A 382 19.00 -10.75 4.59
CA HIS A 382 17.59 -10.42 4.47
C HIS A 382 16.73 -11.49 3.78
N ASP A 383 17.30 -12.60 3.31
CA ASP A 383 16.53 -13.67 2.68
C ASP A 383 17.20 -15.05 2.84
N TRP A 384 16.83 -15.80 3.89
CA TRP A 384 17.36 -17.15 4.14
C TRP A 384 16.33 -18.28 3.92
N PRO A 385 16.79 -19.52 3.69
CA PRO A 385 16.14 -20.48 2.83
C PRO A 385 15.57 -21.67 3.62
N LEU A 386 14.75 -22.43 2.90
CA LEU A 386 14.49 -23.84 3.14
C LEU A 386 15.82 -24.58 3.42
N PHE A 387 16.04 -24.98 4.66
CA PHE A 387 16.94 -26.07 4.99
C PHE A 387 16.14 -27.23 5.59
N TYR A 388 16.45 -28.42 5.06
CA TYR A 388 15.94 -29.74 5.42
C TYR A 388 16.09 -30.10 6.89
#